data_AF-A0A351JZZ0-F1
#
_entry.id   AF-A0A351JZZ0-F1
#
_cell.length_a   1.000
_cell.length_b   1.000
_cell.length_c   1.000
_cell.angle_alpha   90.00
_cell.angle_beta   90.00
_cell.angle_gamma   90.00
#
_symmetry.space_group_name_H-M   'P 1'
#
loop_
_entity.id
_entity.type
_entity.pdbx_description
1 polymer ?
#
loop_
_entity_poly.entity_id
_entity_poly.type
_entity_poly.pdbx_seq_one_letter_code
_entity_poly.pdbx_strand_id
1 'polypeptide(L)'
;ERMNVDEGIQARLRKCERELVVNFPVRMDDGKVKIFTGFRVQHNDTRGPAKGGIRYHPDVTLDETRALAVWMTLKTAVVNIPYGGAKGGVICDPKIMSQGELERLTRRYASEISILIGPEKDIPAPDVGTNPQIMAWIMDTYSMNKGYSVLGVVTGKPLEIGGSKGRLEATGCGCLLSARLAANHLGMDIKEATVVVQGFGNVG
;
A
#
# COMPACT_ATOMS: atom_id res chain seq x y z
N GLU A 1 -22.53 -13.72 11.08
CA GLU A 1 -22.88 -14.88 11.94
C GLU A 1 -22.38 -14.73 13.37
N ARG A 2 -21.10 -14.94 13.71
CA ARG A 2 -20.61 -14.91 15.10
C ARG A 2 -20.92 -13.63 15.90
N MET A 3 -20.93 -12.47 15.23
CA MET A 3 -21.17 -11.17 15.86
C MET A 3 -22.59 -10.62 15.65
N ASN A 4 -23.50 -11.42 15.06
CA ASN A 4 -24.87 -11.00 14.72
C ASN A 4 -24.98 -9.60 14.07
N VAL A 5 -24.14 -9.35 13.07
CA VAL A 5 -24.08 -8.06 12.36
C VAL A 5 -25.26 -7.94 11.40
N ASP A 6 -25.85 -6.76 11.30
CA ASP A 6 -26.89 -6.42 10.33
C ASP A 6 -26.52 -6.83 8.88
N GLU A 7 -27.49 -7.35 8.13
CA GLU A 7 -27.27 -7.87 6.79
C GLU A 7 -26.80 -6.79 5.80
N GLY A 8 -27.30 -5.57 5.93
CA GLY A 8 -26.87 -4.43 5.11
C GLY A 8 -25.41 -4.08 5.36
N ILE A 9 -24.98 -4.10 6.62
CA ILE A 9 -23.56 -3.91 6.99
C ILE A 9 -22.70 -5.04 6.42
N GLN A 10 -23.15 -6.29 6.53
CA GLN A 10 -22.42 -7.43 5.96
C GLN A 10 -22.30 -7.31 4.43
N ALA A 11 -23.37 -6.91 3.75
CA ALA A 11 -23.39 -6.73 2.31
C ALA A 11 -22.40 -5.64 1.87
N ARG A 12 -22.35 -4.51 2.60
CA ARG A 12 -21.39 -3.44 2.35
C ARG A 12 -19.95 -3.90 2.56
N LEU A 13 -19.65 -4.59 3.66
CA LEU A 13 -18.28 -5.08 3.98
C LEU A 13 -17.77 -6.18 3.03
N ARG A 14 -18.63 -6.77 2.20
CA ARG A 14 -18.25 -7.77 1.18
C ARG A 14 -17.87 -7.13 -0.15
N LYS A 15 -18.05 -5.81 -0.32
CA LYS A 15 -17.83 -5.11 -1.59
C LYS A 15 -16.85 -3.95 -1.38
N CYS A 16 -16.00 -3.71 -2.37
CA CYS A 16 -15.18 -2.51 -2.38
C CYS A 16 -16.02 -1.32 -2.86
N GLU A 17 -15.92 -0.19 -2.16
CA GLU A 17 -16.66 1.04 -2.48
C GLU A 17 -16.25 1.67 -3.81
N ARG A 18 -14.94 1.64 -4.15
CA ARG A 18 -14.45 2.15 -5.43
C ARG A 18 -13.34 1.27 -5.98
N GLU A 19 -13.37 1.06 -7.28
CA GLU A 19 -12.35 0.34 -8.02
C GLU A 19 -12.01 1.13 -9.28
N LEU A 20 -10.75 1.57 -9.38
CA LEU A 20 -10.24 2.28 -10.53
C LEU A 20 -9.21 1.41 -11.24
N VAL A 21 -9.47 1.11 -12.51
CA VAL A 21 -8.51 0.49 -13.43
C VAL A 21 -8.07 1.55 -14.42
N VAL A 22 -6.75 1.72 -14.56
CA VAL A 22 -6.16 2.70 -15.47
C VAL A 22 -5.23 2.00 -16.44
N ASN A 23 -5.29 2.38 -17.71
CA ASN A 23 -4.36 1.91 -18.74
C ASN A 23 -3.63 3.12 -19.27
N PHE A 24 -2.30 3.15 -19.11
CA PHE A 24 -1.53 4.35 -19.38
C PHE A 24 -0.24 4.07 -20.15
N PRO A 25 0.13 4.96 -21.11
CA PRO A 25 1.35 4.83 -21.89
C PRO A 25 2.56 5.31 -21.10
N VAL A 26 3.66 4.57 -21.24
CA VAL A 26 5.00 4.95 -20.77
C VAL A 26 5.98 4.80 -21.93
N ARG A 27 6.80 5.84 -22.16
CA ARG A 27 7.92 5.76 -23.10
C ARG A 27 9.07 4.98 -22.45
N MET A 28 9.49 3.90 -23.08
CA MET A 28 10.60 3.05 -22.69
C MET A 28 11.92 3.66 -23.15
N ASP A 29 13.04 3.19 -22.62
CA ASP A 29 14.37 3.72 -22.96
C ASP A 29 14.77 3.40 -24.41
N ASP A 30 14.23 2.32 -25.00
CA ASP A 30 14.36 1.99 -26.42
C ASP A 30 13.52 2.88 -27.35
N GLY A 31 12.83 3.89 -26.78
CA GLY A 31 11.99 4.84 -27.49
C GLY A 31 10.56 4.38 -27.76
N LYS A 32 10.24 3.08 -27.59
CA LYS A 32 8.89 2.55 -27.79
C LYS A 32 7.96 3.00 -26.68
N VAL A 33 6.65 2.98 -26.97
CA VAL A 33 5.61 3.22 -25.96
C VAL A 33 5.02 1.87 -25.55
N LYS A 34 4.99 1.60 -24.25
CA LYS A 34 4.34 0.44 -23.66
C LYS A 34 3.15 0.90 -22.83
N ILE A 35 2.01 0.22 -22.97
CA ILE A 35 0.84 0.43 -22.12
C ILE A 35 0.96 -0.45 -20.88
N PHE A 36 0.73 0.14 -19.71
CA PHE A 36 0.67 -0.56 -18.43
C PHE A 36 -0.73 -0.47 -17.85
N THR A 37 -1.14 -1.52 -17.13
CA THR A 37 -2.40 -1.55 -16.38
C THR A 37 -2.10 -1.32 -14.91
N GLY A 38 -2.81 -0.37 -14.31
CA GLY A 38 -2.76 -0.05 -12.88
C GLY A 38 -4.12 -0.14 -12.22
N PHE A 39 -4.11 -0.36 -10.91
CA PHE A 39 -5.29 -0.54 -10.08
C PHE A 39 -5.22 0.36 -8.84
N ARG A 40 -6.32 1.00 -8.48
CA ARG A 40 -6.53 1.56 -7.14
C ARG A 40 -7.91 1.18 -6.63
N VAL A 41 -7.95 0.40 -5.55
CA VAL A 41 -9.17 -0.09 -4.92
C VAL A 41 -9.29 0.55 -3.54
N GLN A 42 -10.45 1.15 -3.25
CA GLN A 42 -10.84 1.66 -1.95
C GLN A 42 -11.97 0.75 -1.44
N HIS A 43 -11.70 0.01 -0.37
CA HIS A 43 -12.65 -0.95 0.17
C HIS A 43 -13.72 -0.25 1.02
N ASN A 44 -13.29 0.49 2.04
CA ASN A 44 -14.18 1.19 2.95
C ASN A 44 -13.49 2.42 3.54
N ASP A 45 -14.13 3.58 3.49
CA ASP A 45 -13.65 4.85 4.06
C ASP A 45 -14.44 5.34 5.30
N THR A 46 -15.29 4.48 5.89
CA THR A 46 -16.23 4.88 6.96
C THR A 46 -15.53 5.37 8.24
N ARG A 47 -14.34 4.85 8.56
CA ARG A 47 -13.56 5.27 9.76
C ARG A 47 -12.61 6.43 9.51
N GLY A 48 -12.49 6.89 8.26
CA GLY A 48 -11.53 7.90 7.84
C GLY A 48 -10.91 7.58 6.47
N PRO A 49 -9.95 8.39 6.01
CA PRO A 49 -9.34 8.25 4.68
C PRO A 49 -8.84 6.83 4.41
N ALA A 50 -8.95 6.38 3.17
CA ALA A 50 -8.48 5.05 2.82
C ALA A 50 -6.94 4.96 2.92
N LYS A 51 -6.44 3.80 3.33
CA LYS A 51 -5.00 3.57 3.50
C LYS A 51 -4.56 2.25 2.90
N GLY A 52 -3.49 2.29 2.11
CA GLY A 52 -2.74 1.09 1.79
C GLY A 52 -1.79 1.19 0.62
N GLY A 53 -0.93 0.18 0.52
CA GLY A 53 0.25 0.19 -0.35
C GLY A 53 -0.03 0.13 -1.85
N ILE A 54 1.00 0.39 -2.65
CA ILE A 54 1.04 0.19 -4.10
C ILE A 54 2.08 -0.91 -4.39
N ARG A 55 1.68 -1.95 -5.12
CA ARG A 55 2.55 -3.07 -5.51
C ARG A 55 2.96 -2.98 -6.98
N TYR A 56 4.23 -3.15 -7.28
CA TYR A 56 4.74 -3.36 -8.64
C TYR A 56 5.17 -4.82 -8.78
N HIS A 57 4.39 -5.60 -9.53
CA HIS A 57 4.66 -7.02 -9.77
C HIS A 57 4.00 -7.48 -11.08
N PRO A 58 4.62 -8.40 -11.86
CA PRO A 58 4.03 -8.88 -13.12
C PRO A 58 2.71 -9.62 -12.92
N ASP A 59 2.49 -10.24 -11.75
CA ASP A 59 1.29 -11.04 -11.47
C ASP A 59 0.20 -10.29 -10.67
N VAL A 60 0.29 -8.95 -10.54
CA VAL A 60 -0.77 -8.18 -9.87
C VAL A 60 -2.09 -8.39 -10.60
N THR A 61 -3.15 -8.73 -9.86
CA THR A 61 -4.52 -8.78 -10.38
C THR A 61 -5.45 -7.84 -9.63
N LEU A 62 -6.60 -7.52 -10.24
CA LEU A 62 -7.64 -6.74 -9.57
C LEU A 62 -8.19 -7.49 -8.35
N ASP A 63 -8.39 -8.80 -8.43
CA ASP A 63 -8.91 -9.63 -7.34
C ASP A 63 -7.97 -9.67 -6.14
N GLU A 64 -6.67 -9.83 -6.37
CA GLU A 64 -5.67 -9.71 -5.31
C GLU A 64 -5.72 -8.33 -4.67
N THR A 65 -5.81 -7.28 -5.49
CA THR A 65 -5.87 -5.88 -5.01
C THR A 65 -7.12 -5.64 -4.14
N ARG A 66 -8.28 -6.19 -4.52
CA ARG A 66 -9.52 -6.18 -3.71
C ARG A 66 -9.32 -6.86 -2.36
N ALA A 67 -8.82 -8.10 -2.37
CA ALA A 67 -8.60 -8.86 -1.14
C ALA A 67 -7.65 -8.12 -0.18
N LEU A 68 -6.55 -7.55 -0.70
CA LEU A 68 -5.61 -6.78 0.10
C LEU A 68 -6.21 -5.45 0.63
N ALA A 69 -7.12 -4.81 -0.11
CA ALA A 69 -7.82 -3.60 0.36
C ALA A 69 -8.80 -3.91 1.52
N VAL A 70 -9.48 -5.06 1.46
CA VAL A 70 -10.30 -5.59 2.57
C VAL A 70 -9.44 -5.82 3.81
N TRP A 71 -8.30 -6.51 3.66
CA TRP A 71 -7.38 -6.72 4.78
C TRP A 71 -6.83 -5.42 5.36
N MET A 72 -6.62 -4.39 4.55
CA MET A 72 -6.25 -3.07 5.07
C MET A 72 -7.34 -2.48 5.96
N THR A 73 -8.61 -2.59 5.57
CA THR A 73 -9.74 -2.12 6.40
C THR A 73 -9.78 -2.84 7.75
N LEU A 74 -9.61 -4.17 7.73
CA LEU A 74 -9.58 -4.97 8.96
C LEU A 74 -8.36 -4.63 9.82
N LYS A 75 -7.18 -4.50 9.20
CA LYS A 75 -5.94 -4.16 9.89
C LYS A 75 -6.06 -2.81 10.61
N THR A 76 -6.55 -1.78 9.93
CA THR A 76 -6.69 -0.44 10.53
C THR A 76 -7.78 -0.40 11.61
N ALA A 77 -8.85 -1.19 11.44
CA ALA A 77 -9.87 -1.41 12.47
C ALA A 77 -9.30 -2.04 13.74
N VAL A 78 -8.61 -3.17 13.61
CA VAL A 78 -8.07 -3.94 14.75
C VAL A 78 -7.06 -3.15 15.57
N VAL A 79 -6.16 -2.40 14.91
CA VAL A 79 -5.15 -1.57 15.61
C VAL A 79 -5.66 -0.16 15.95
N ASN A 80 -6.97 0.07 15.79
CA ASN A 80 -7.67 1.30 16.14
C ASN A 80 -7.05 2.61 15.59
N ILE A 81 -6.62 2.59 14.32
CA ILE A 81 -6.18 3.82 13.64
C ILE A 81 -7.31 4.39 12.77
N PRO A 82 -7.45 5.72 12.63
CA PRO A 82 -8.59 6.38 11.97
C PRO A 82 -8.45 6.35 10.44
N TYR A 83 -8.33 5.15 9.89
CA TYR A 83 -8.20 4.92 8.46
C TYR A 83 -9.14 3.82 7.99
N GLY A 84 -9.61 3.99 6.76
CA GLY A 84 -10.20 2.94 5.95
C GLY A 84 -9.15 2.00 5.34
N GLY A 85 -9.57 1.21 4.37
CA GLY A 85 -8.68 0.30 3.62
C GLY A 85 -8.67 0.58 2.13
N ALA A 86 -7.46 0.63 1.58
CA ALA A 86 -7.24 0.69 0.14
C ALA A 86 -6.04 -0.18 -0.27
N LYS A 87 -5.92 -0.45 -1.55
CA LYS A 87 -4.73 -1.05 -2.15
C LYS A 87 -4.60 -0.59 -3.58
N GLY A 88 -3.37 -0.53 -4.09
CA GLY A 88 -3.16 -0.40 -5.52
C GLY A 88 -2.03 -1.27 -6.01
N GLY A 89 -1.86 -1.29 -7.32
CA GLY A 89 -0.74 -1.96 -7.95
C GLY A 89 -0.66 -1.66 -9.43
N VAL A 90 0.48 -1.99 -10.02
CA VAL A 90 0.74 -1.89 -11.46
C VAL A 90 1.33 -3.21 -11.93
N ILE A 91 0.82 -3.70 -13.06
CA ILE A 91 1.31 -4.90 -13.71
C ILE A 91 2.64 -4.57 -14.40
N CYS A 92 3.75 -4.70 -13.68
CA CYS A 92 5.10 -4.48 -14.20
C CYS A 92 6.13 -5.30 -13.42
N ASP A 93 7.26 -5.60 -14.06
CA ASP A 93 8.43 -6.17 -13.38
C ASP A 93 9.49 -5.08 -13.19
N PRO A 94 9.65 -4.54 -11.96
CA PRO A 94 10.61 -3.48 -11.70
C PRO A 94 12.07 -3.94 -11.80
N LYS A 95 12.35 -5.26 -11.83
CA LYS A 95 13.72 -5.79 -11.92
C LYS A 95 14.34 -5.65 -13.29
N ILE A 96 13.51 -5.59 -14.33
CA ILE A 96 13.93 -5.48 -15.74
C ILE A 96 13.75 -4.08 -16.31
N MET A 97 13.23 -3.14 -15.51
CA MET A 97 13.02 -1.76 -15.92
C MET A 97 14.17 -0.89 -15.43
N SER A 98 14.56 0.10 -16.24
CA SER A 98 15.53 1.09 -15.78
C SER A 98 14.92 2.00 -14.72
N GLN A 99 15.78 2.70 -13.98
CA GLN A 99 15.32 3.70 -13.01
C GLN A 99 14.50 4.82 -13.67
N GLY A 100 14.89 5.24 -14.88
CA GLY A 100 14.17 6.26 -15.65
C GLY A 100 12.79 5.77 -16.12
N GLU A 101 12.70 4.51 -16.56
CA GLU A 101 11.42 3.90 -16.92
C GLU A 101 10.49 3.77 -15.71
N LEU A 102 11.03 3.34 -14.56
CA LEU A 102 10.28 3.25 -13.31
C LEU A 102 9.77 4.62 -12.84
N GLU A 103 10.59 5.66 -12.96
CA GLU A 103 10.15 7.02 -12.65
C GLU A 103 9.00 7.44 -13.55
N ARG A 104 9.14 7.31 -14.88
CA ARG A 104 8.10 7.70 -15.84
C ARG A 104 6.80 6.91 -15.62
N LEU A 105 6.90 5.60 -15.38
CA LEU A 105 5.77 4.75 -15.01
C LEU A 105 5.09 5.25 -13.74
N THR A 106 5.87 5.50 -12.68
CA THR A 106 5.37 5.94 -11.39
C THR A 106 4.63 7.27 -11.48
N ARG A 107 5.22 8.25 -12.17
CA ARG A 107 4.64 9.59 -12.36
C ARG A 107 3.36 9.52 -13.18
N ARG A 108 3.35 8.74 -14.26
CA ARG A 108 2.14 8.58 -15.07
C ARG A 108 1.03 7.92 -14.26
N TYR A 109 1.34 6.81 -13.57
CA TYR A 109 0.39 6.14 -12.69
C TYR A 109 -0.18 7.06 -11.59
N ALA A 110 0.68 7.83 -10.92
CA ALA A 110 0.26 8.78 -9.88
C ALA A 110 -0.70 9.85 -10.42
N SER A 111 -0.49 10.29 -11.66
CA SER A 111 -1.38 11.25 -12.34
C SER A 111 -2.74 10.62 -12.64
N GLU A 112 -2.77 9.38 -13.15
CA GLU A 112 -4.01 8.65 -13.46
C GLU A 112 -4.88 8.40 -12.21
N ILE A 113 -4.27 8.05 -11.07
CA ILE A 113 -5.02 7.79 -9.83
C ILE A 113 -5.28 9.04 -8.98
N SER A 114 -4.78 10.22 -9.41
CA SER A 114 -4.87 11.48 -8.65
C SER A 114 -6.30 11.94 -8.34
N ILE A 115 -7.28 11.45 -9.12
CA ILE A 115 -8.70 11.69 -8.91
C ILE A 115 -9.24 11.03 -7.62
N LEU A 116 -8.61 9.93 -7.17
CA LEU A 116 -9.00 9.17 -5.99
C LEU A 116 -8.12 9.43 -4.77
N ILE A 117 -6.82 9.70 -4.98
CA ILE A 117 -5.87 9.87 -3.87
C ILE A 117 -5.84 11.32 -3.34
N GLY A 118 -5.40 11.46 -2.10
CA GLY A 118 -5.27 12.75 -1.43
C GLY A 118 -5.07 12.57 0.07
N PRO A 119 -4.51 13.56 0.78
CA PRO A 119 -4.20 13.46 2.20
C PRO A 119 -5.44 13.21 3.09
N GLU A 120 -6.62 13.61 2.62
CA GLU A 120 -7.90 13.45 3.32
C GLU A 120 -8.82 12.43 2.64
N LYS A 121 -8.33 11.72 1.62
CA LYS A 121 -9.14 10.79 0.81
C LYS A 121 -8.58 9.38 0.82
N ASP A 122 -7.38 9.23 0.28
CA ASP A 122 -6.70 7.95 0.16
C ASP A 122 -5.20 8.18 0.06
N ILE A 123 -4.46 7.56 0.99
CA ILE A 123 -3.04 7.83 1.21
C ILE A 123 -2.25 6.56 0.89
N PRO A 124 -1.58 6.47 -0.28
CA PRO A 124 -0.76 5.33 -0.61
C PRO A 124 0.47 5.11 0.30
N ALA A 125 1.11 3.96 0.12
CA ALA A 125 2.34 3.55 0.80
C ALA A 125 3.16 2.60 -0.09
N PRO A 126 4.42 2.31 0.26
CA PRO A 126 5.17 1.20 -0.29
C PRO A 126 4.50 -0.16 -0.03
N ASP A 127 4.64 -1.04 -1.00
CA ASP A 127 4.46 -2.50 -0.96
C ASP A 127 5.56 -3.18 -1.81
N VAL A 128 5.43 -4.48 -2.09
CA VAL A 128 6.33 -5.25 -2.96
C VAL A 128 6.62 -4.51 -4.27
N GLY A 129 7.90 -4.42 -4.64
CA GLY A 129 8.35 -3.73 -5.86
C GLY A 129 8.34 -2.21 -5.78
N THR A 130 7.99 -1.62 -4.63
CA THR A 130 8.06 -0.17 -4.41
C THR A 130 8.77 0.16 -3.10
N ASN A 131 9.26 1.39 -2.97
CA ASN A 131 10.15 1.82 -1.89
C ASN A 131 9.99 3.34 -1.62
N PRO A 132 10.79 3.93 -0.72
CA PRO A 132 10.72 5.36 -0.46
C PRO A 132 10.95 6.25 -1.70
N GLN A 133 11.80 5.84 -2.64
CA GLN A 133 12.02 6.58 -3.88
C GLN A 133 10.74 6.64 -4.74
N ILE A 134 10.02 5.52 -4.88
CA ILE A 134 8.72 5.51 -5.57
C ILE A 134 7.74 6.46 -4.89
N MET A 135 7.69 6.47 -3.55
CA MET A 135 6.81 7.40 -2.82
C MET A 135 7.20 8.85 -3.01
N ALA A 136 8.50 9.15 -3.11
CA ALA A 136 8.98 10.50 -3.41
C ALA A 136 8.46 10.97 -4.78
N TRP A 137 8.54 10.13 -5.82
CA TRP A 137 8.01 10.46 -7.14
C TRP A 137 6.49 10.64 -7.17
N ILE A 138 5.73 9.82 -6.43
CA ILE A 138 4.27 9.97 -6.32
C ILE A 138 3.92 11.30 -5.63
N MET A 139 4.59 11.59 -4.50
CA MET A 139 4.39 12.83 -3.76
C MET A 139 4.69 14.06 -4.61
N ASP A 140 5.83 14.05 -5.31
CA ASP A 140 6.26 15.14 -6.19
C ASP A 140 5.25 15.35 -7.32
N THR A 141 4.87 14.28 -8.02
CA THR A 141 3.89 14.34 -9.11
C THR A 141 2.55 14.90 -8.65
N TYR A 142 2.04 14.41 -7.52
CA TYR A 142 0.77 14.90 -6.99
C TYR A 142 0.87 16.38 -6.60
N SER A 143 1.97 16.79 -5.97
CA SER A 143 2.22 18.18 -5.57
C SER A 143 2.28 19.12 -6.78
N MET A 144 3.00 18.73 -7.83
CA MET A 144 3.07 19.49 -9.08
C MET A 144 1.70 19.64 -9.73
N ASN A 145 0.89 18.57 -9.75
CA ASN A 145 -0.48 18.64 -10.30
C ASN A 145 -1.43 19.50 -9.44
N LYS A 146 -1.15 19.68 -8.16
CA LYS A 146 -1.92 20.57 -7.27
C LYS A 146 -1.42 22.02 -7.28
N GLY A 147 -0.19 22.26 -7.71
CA GLY A 147 0.45 23.58 -7.70
C GLY A 147 1.07 23.98 -6.35
N TYR A 148 1.15 23.07 -5.38
CA TYR A 148 1.82 23.28 -4.10
C TYR A 148 2.25 21.95 -3.46
N SER A 149 3.20 21.99 -2.52
CA SER A 149 3.72 20.79 -1.85
C SER A 149 2.68 20.09 -0.97
N VAL A 150 2.36 18.83 -1.26
CA VAL A 150 1.42 17.99 -0.49
C VAL A 150 2.13 16.75 0.05
N LEU A 151 2.96 16.93 1.08
CA LEU A 151 3.73 15.85 1.69
C LEU A 151 2.86 14.71 2.25
N GLY A 152 1.63 15.00 2.67
CA GLY A 152 0.72 14.05 3.29
C GLY A 152 0.03 13.07 2.33
N VAL A 153 0.20 13.23 1.01
CA VAL A 153 -0.49 12.37 0.02
C VAL A 153 -0.03 10.92 0.07
N VAL A 154 1.21 10.66 0.49
CA VAL A 154 1.75 9.30 0.65
C VAL A 154 2.56 9.16 1.93
N THR A 155 2.56 7.96 2.49
CA THR A 155 3.45 7.58 3.60
C THR A 155 4.63 6.79 3.09
N GLY A 156 5.71 6.75 3.88
CA GLY A 156 6.89 5.96 3.54
C GLY A 156 7.86 6.59 2.58
N LYS A 157 7.89 7.91 2.61
CA LYS A 157 8.89 8.76 1.97
C LYS A 157 10.25 8.66 2.69
N PRO A 158 11.35 9.08 2.03
CA PRO A 158 12.64 9.35 2.67
C PRO A 158 12.50 10.36 3.82
N LEU A 159 13.43 10.32 4.77
CA LEU A 159 13.38 11.17 5.97
C LEU A 159 13.47 12.65 5.61
N GLU A 160 14.27 12.97 4.60
CA GLU A 160 14.58 14.30 4.11
C GLU A 160 13.34 15.03 3.57
N ILE A 161 12.30 14.28 3.17
CA ILE A 161 11.05 14.83 2.61
C ILE A 161 9.81 14.43 3.42
N GLY A 162 9.95 14.34 4.75
CA GLY A 162 8.83 14.10 5.66
C GLY A 162 8.50 12.62 5.87
N GLY A 163 9.50 11.75 5.74
CA GLY A 163 9.47 10.38 6.23
C GLY A 163 9.48 10.29 7.76
N SER A 164 9.24 9.11 8.31
CA SER A 164 9.23 8.88 9.76
C SER A 164 10.36 7.94 10.16
N LYS A 165 11.06 8.28 11.25
CA LYS A 165 12.08 7.41 11.87
C LYS A 165 11.44 6.11 12.36
N GLY A 166 12.18 5.01 12.35
CA GLY A 166 11.67 3.69 12.74
C GLY A 166 10.72 3.04 11.72
N ARG A 167 10.42 3.70 10.59
CA ARG A 167 9.54 3.12 9.57
C ARG A 167 10.07 1.79 9.01
N LEU A 168 11.38 1.72 8.75
CA LEU A 168 12.00 0.55 8.10
C LEU A 168 11.77 -0.73 8.93
N GLU A 169 11.96 -0.64 10.24
CA GLU A 169 11.84 -1.73 11.21
C GLU A 169 10.41 -1.93 11.74
N ALA A 170 9.48 -1.01 11.49
CA ALA A 170 8.16 -0.99 12.12
C ALA A 170 7.36 -2.30 11.98
N THR A 171 7.40 -2.93 10.81
CA THR A 171 6.64 -4.17 10.57
C THR A 171 7.28 -5.35 11.32
N GLY A 172 8.62 -5.48 11.27
CA GLY A 172 9.34 -6.52 12.00
C GLY A 172 9.22 -6.36 13.52
N CYS A 173 9.27 -5.13 14.02
CA CYS A 173 9.02 -4.82 15.42
C CYS A 173 7.60 -5.25 15.85
N GLY A 174 6.59 -5.01 15.02
CA GLY A 174 5.23 -5.51 15.27
C GLY A 174 5.14 -7.04 15.36
N CYS A 175 5.84 -7.76 14.47
CA CYS A 175 5.93 -9.22 14.52
C CYS A 175 6.61 -9.70 15.81
N LEU A 176 7.74 -9.09 16.20
CA LEU A 176 8.45 -9.40 17.44
C LEU A 176 7.56 -9.21 18.67
N LEU A 177 6.86 -8.07 18.76
CA LEU A 177 5.96 -7.78 19.88
C LEU A 177 4.81 -8.79 19.96
N SER A 178 4.23 -9.15 18.81
CA SER A 178 3.16 -10.14 18.73
C SER A 178 3.64 -11.53 19.15
N ALA A 179 4.81 -11.97 18.68
CA ALA A 179 5.42 -13.24 19.06
C ALA A 179 5.71 -13.30 20.56
N ARG A 180 6.24 -12.21 21.14
CA ARG A 180 6.50 -12.12 22.59
C ARG A 180 5.22 -12.23 23.42
N LEU A 181 4.15 -11.55 23.02
CA LEU A 181 2.86 -11.64 23.70
C LEU A 181 2.24 -13.04 23.58
N ALA A 182 2.36 -13.66 22.41
CA ALA A 182 1.89 -15.03 22.19
C ALA A 182 2.66 -16.05 23.04
N ALA A 183 3.99 -15.96 23.10
CA ALA A 183 4.83 -16.81 23.94
C ALA A 183 4.41 -16.73 25.42
N ASN A 184 4.22 -15.50 25.93
CA ASN A 184 3.74 -15.28 27.30
C ASN A 184 2.37 -15.90 27.54
N HIS A 185 1.42 -15.75 26.60
CA HIS A 185 0.09 -16.33 26.71
C HIS A 185 0.11 -17.87 26.73
N LEU A 186 1.04 -18.48 25.99
CA LEU A 186 1.23 -19.93 25.92
C LEU A 186 2.12 -20.48 27.05
N GLY A 187 2.64 -19.62 27.94
CA GLY A 187 3.57 -20.03 29.00
C GLY A 187 4.95 -20.46 28.50
N MET A 188 5.35 -20.04 27.30
CA MET A 188 6.66 -20.33 26.71
C MET A 188 7.68 -19.25 27.10
N ASP A 189 8.88 -19.65 27.55
CA ASP A 189 10.00 -18.72 27.69
C ASP A 189 10.59 -18.40 26.31
N ILE A 190 10.48 -17.14 25.89
CA ILE A 190 10.98 -16.68 24.59
C ILE A 190 12.51 -16.82 24.46
N LYS A 191 13.25 -16.84 25.58
CA LYS A 191 14.72 -17.00 25.55
C LYS A 191 15.16 -18.40 25.13
N GLU A 192 14.32 -19.39 25.43
CA GLU A 192 14.57 -20.81 25.11
C GLU A 192 13.81 -21.25 23.85
N ALA A 193 12.96 -20.39 23.28
CA ALA A 193 12.14 -20.71 22.14
C ALA A 193 12.96 -20.75 20.83
N THR A 194 12.67 -21.74 19.99
CA THR A 194 13.19 -21.80 18.62
C THR A 194 12.24 -21.10 17.66
N VAL A 195 12.78 -20.31 16.72
CA VAL A 195 12.01 -19.52 15.76
C VAL A 195 12.46 -19.84 14.34
N VAL A 196 11.50 -20.02 13.44
CA VAL A 196 11.74 -20.15 12.00
C VAL A 196 11.11 -18.96 11.29
N VAL A 197 11.91 -18.22 10.53
CA VAL A 197 11.45 -17.11 9.70
C VAL A 197 11.52 -17.53 8.23
N GLN A 198 10.38 -17.53 7.55
CA GLN A 198 10.31 -17.83 6.13
C GLN A 198 10.32 -16.53 5.31
N GLY A 199 11.40 -16.33 4.55
CA GLY A 199 11.61 -15.14 3.71
C GLY A 199 12.46 -14.08 4.40
N PHE A 200 13.41 -13.49 3.65
CA PHE A 200 14.44 -12.58 4.16
C PHE A 200 14.37 -11.21 3.47
N GLY A 201 13.15 -10.65 3.46
CA GLY A 201 12.84 -9.34 2.90
C GLY A 201 12.93 -8.24 3.95
N ASN A 202 12.18 -7.14 3.79
CA ASN A 202 12.16 -6.09 4.81
C ASN A 202 11.54 -6.53 6.16
N VAL A 203 10.70 -7.58 6.16
CA VAL A 203 9.93 -7.99 7.34
C VAL A 203 10.62 -9.09 8.15
N GLY A 204 11.19 -10.09 7.47
CA GLY A 204 11.83 -11.26 8.07
C GLY A 204 13.33 -11.07 8.10
#